data_AF-A0A7W0XGF2-F1
#
_entry.id   AF-A0A7W0XGF2-F1
#
_cell.length_a   1.000
_cell.length_b   1.000
_cell.length_c   1.000
_cell.angle_alpha   90.00
_cell.angle_beta   90.00
_cell.angle_gamma   90.00
#
_symmetry.space_group_name_H-M   'P 1'
#
loop_
_entity.id
_entity.type
_entity.pdbx_description
1 polymer ?
#
loop_
_entity_poly.entity_id
_entity_poly.type
_entity_poly.pdbx_seq_one_letter_code
_entity_poly.pdbx_strand_id
1 'polypeptide(L)'
;MKYRRFEDLPVWQDAIELAVRIFALTARPNFKGYGSLADQIERAVVSISNNIAEGFERGTTPELLTFLYISRGSSGETRPLLCLIDRLPGFEEQKAFLGNSVPGPALRKLRHPRLAVFD
;
A
#
# COMPACT_ATOMS: atom_id res chain seq x y z
N MET A 1 8.36 21.43 -14.27
CA MET A 1 7.75 22.10 -13.09
C MET A 1 8.62 21.79 -11.89
N LYS A 2 9.04 22.79 -11.09
CA LYS A 2 9.80 22.57 -9.85
C LYS A 2 8.82 22.64 -8.68
N TYR A 3 8.54 21.51 -8.04
CA TYR A 3 7.74 21.47 -6.82
C TYR A 3 8.44 22.25 -5.72
N ARG A 4 7.69 23.00 -4.90
CA ARG A 4 8.26 23.84 -3.82
C ARG A 4 8.08 23.22 -2.45
N ARG A 5 7.04 22.41 -2.28
CA ARG A 5 6.77 21.64 -1.07
C ARG A 5 6.41 20.21 -1.44
N PHE A 6 6.55 19.27 -0.52
CA PHE A 6 6.22 17.88 -0.80
C PHE A 6 4.72 17.67 -1.07
N GLU A 7 3.85 18.53 -0.52
CA GLU A 7 2.41 18.47 -0.74
C GLU A 7 2.02 18.80 -2.18
N ASP A 8 2.90 19.45 -2.93
CA ASP A 8 2.70 19.71 -4.36
C ASP A 8 2.98 18.46 -5.22
N LEU A 9 3.59 17.41 -4.66
CA LEU A 9 3.93 16.19 -5.38
C LEU A 9 2.68 15.32 -5.60
N PRO A 10 2.32 14.97 -6.85
CA PRO A 10 1.19 14.09 -7.12
C PRO A 10 1.34 12.72 -6.42
N VAL A 11 2.56 12.17 -6.39
CA VAL A 11 2.83 10.89 -5.73
C VAL A 11 2.64 10.94 -4.21
N TRP A 12 2.88 12.10 -3.58
CA TRP A 12 2.60 12.28 -2.15
C TRP A 12 1.09 12.38 -1.91
N GLN A 13 0.37 13.11 -2.76
CA GLN A 13 -1.10 13.24 -2.69
C GLN A 13 -1.77 11.87 -2.84
N ASP A 14 -1.34 11.06 -3.80
CA ASP A 14 -1.83 9.69 -3.96
C ASP A 14 -1.54 8.81 -2.74
N ALA A 15 -0.34 8.96 -2.15
CA ALA A 15 0.06 8.19 -0.98
C ALA A 15 -0.76 8.53 0.26
N ILE A 16 -1.01 9.82 0.53
CA ILE A 16 -1.80 10.24 1.69
C ILE A 16 -3.29 9.88 1.53
N GLU A 17 -3.84 9.98 0.31
CA GLU A 17 -5.20 9.52 0.02
C GLU A 17 -5.35 8.00 0.19
N LEU A 18 -4.33 7.23 -0.20
CA LEU A 18 -4.29 5.80 0.07
C LEU A 18 -4.28 5.53 1.58
N ALA A 19 -3.49 6.27 2.37
CA ALA A 19 -3.48 6.14 3.82
C ALA A 19 -4.86 6.43 4.44
N VAL A 20 -5.52 7.52 4.05
CA VAL A 20 -6.88 7.86 4.51
C VAL A 20 -7.85 6.71 4.24
N ARG A 21 -7.79 6.11 3.04
CA ARG A 21 -8.61 4.96 2.68
C ARG A 21 -8.32 3.73 3.55
N ILE A 22 -7.06 3.42 3.81
CA ILE A 22 -6.69 2.31 4.68
C ILE A 22 -7.18 2.54 6.11
N PHE A 23 -7.00 3.74 6.67
CA PHE A 23 -7.50 4.06 8.02
C PHE A 23 -9.03 3.94 8.11
N ALA A 24 -9.76 4.34 7.07
CA ALA A 24 -11.20 4.14 7.00
C ALA A 24 -11.60 2.66 6.89
N LEU A 25 -10.76 1.83 6.25
CA LEU A 25 -10.95 0.38 6.16
C LEU A 25 -10.68 -0.29 7.50
N THR A 26 -9.58 0.04 8.18
CA THR A 26 -9.13 -0.54 9.45
C THR A 26 -9.98 -0.14 10.65
N ALA A 27 -10.65 1.01 10.59
CA ALA A 27 -11.65 1.43 11.57
C ALA A 27 -12.91 0.53 11.62
N ARG A 28 -13.09 -0.36 10.63
CA ARG A 28 -14.29 -1.22 10.56
C ARG A 28 -14.24 -2.33 11.60
N PRO A 29 -15.40 -2.76 12.14
CA PRO A 29 -15.47 -3.85 13.13
C PRO A 29 -14.85 -5.16 12.65
N ASN A 30 -14.78 -5.39 11.34
CA ASN A 30 -14.24 -6.58 10.70
C ASN A 30 -12.75 -6.81 10.98
N PHE A 31 -12.01 -5.79 11.42
CA PHE A 31 -10.62 -5.95 11.88
C PHE A 31 -10.52 -6.52 13.31
N LYS A 32 -11.61 -6.51 14.09
CA LYS A 32 -11.62 -7.12 15.42
C LYS A 32 -11.40 -8.63 15.31
N GLY A 33 -10.43 -9.14 16.06
CA GLY A 33 -10.08 -10.57 16.06
C GLY A 33 -8.90 -10.94 15.16
N TYR A 34 -8.40 -10.02 14.31
CA TYR A 34 -7.23 -10.27 13.46
C TYR A 34 -5.90 -9.76 14.06
N GLY A 35 -5.87 -9.51 15.37
CA GLY A 35 -4.67 -9.07 16.08
C GLY A 35 -4.11 -7.76 15.53
N SER A 36 -2.81 -7.73 15.23
CA SER A 36 -2.09 -6.53 14.75
C SER A 36 -2.25 -6.24 13.26
N LEU A 37 -3.20 -6.87 12.56
CA LEU A 37 -3.36 -6.68 11.11
C LEU A 37 -3.64 -5.22 10.73
N ALA A 38 -4.49 -4.52 11.51
CA ALA A 38 -4.77 -3.10 11.32
C ALA A 38 -3.48 -2.26 11.46
N ASP A 39 -2.77 -2.44 12.57
CA ASP A 39 -1.52 -1.71 12.84
C ASP A 39 -0.46 -1.95 11.75
N GLN A 40 -0.34 -3.19 11.26
CA GLN A 40 0.63 -3.53 10.22
C GLN A 40 0.36 -2.78 8.92
N ILE A 41 -0.90 -2.77 8.45
CA ILE A 41 -1.24 -2.10 7.20
C ILE A 41 -1.25 -0.57 7.33
N GLU A 42 -1.67 -0.04 8.48
CA GLU A 42 -1.63 1.41 8.78
C GLU A 42 -0.20 1.94 8.79
N ARG A 43 0.72 1.21 9.43
CA ARG A 43 2.14 1.59 9.47
C ARG A 43 2.79 1.51 8.10
N ALA A 44 2.52 0.44 7.34
CA ALA A 44 3.04 0.28 5.99
C ALA A 44 2.55 1.41 5.07
N VAL A 45 1.26 1.73 5.07
CA VAL A 45 0.70 2.74 4.16
C VAL A 45 1.15 4.17 4.51
N VAL A 46 1.16 4.55 5.79
CA VAL A 46 1.59 5.89 6.22
C VAL A 46 3.08 6.11 5.99
N SER A 47 3.88 5.05 6.08
CA SER A 47 5.30 5.11 5.76
C SER A 47 5.57 5.59 4.33
N ILE A 48 4.65 5.35 3.37
CA ILE A 48 4.81 5.80 1.98
C ILE A 48 4.84 7.33 1.91
N SER A 49 3.82 8.01 2.44
CA SER A 49 3.74 9.47 2.41
C SER A 49 4.83 10.12 3.29
N ASN A 50 5.14 9.51 4.43
CA ASN A 50 6.16 10.02 5.35
C ASN A 50 7.55 10.01 4.71
N ASN A 51 7.94 8.92 4.05
CA ASN A 51 9.24 8.85 3.39
C ASN A 51 9.31 9.77 2.16
N ILE A 52 8.22 9.95 1.40
CA ILE A 52 8.20 10.94 0.30
C ILE A 52 8.45 12.36 0.85
N ALA A 53 7.76 12.74 1.92
CA ALA A 53 7.94 14.04 2.56
C ALA A 53 9.35 14.20 3.13
N GLU A 54 9.85 13.21 3.87
CA GLU A 54 11.20 13.25 4.45
C GLU A 54 12.27 13.39 3.36
N GLY A 55 12.19 12.58 2.30
CA GLY A 55 13.13 12.66 1.18
C GLY A 55 13.14 14.02 0.48
N PHE A 56 11.98 14.66 0.37
CA PHE A 56 11.85 15.99 -0.23
C PHE A 56 12.52 17.07 0.65
N GLU A 57 12.31 17.02 1.96
CA GLU A 57 12.84 17.99 2.93
C GLU A 57 14.37 17.90 3.12
N ARG A 58 15.00 16.76 2.78
CA ARG A 58 16.46 16.57 2.90
C ARG A 58 17.27 17.43 1.91
N GLY A 59 16.65 17.92 0.84
CA GLY A 59 17.23 18.96 -0.02
C GLY A 59 18.28 18.49 -1.03
N THR A 60 18.64 17.20 -1.07
CA THR A 60 19.55 16.64 -2.08
C THR A 60 18.90 15.51 -2.90
N THR A 61 19.28 15.40 -4.19
CA THR A 61 18.77 14.34 -5.06
C THR A 61 19.08 12.92 -4.57
N PRO A 62 20.31 12.60 -4.08
CA PRO A 62 20.61 11.25 -3.59
C PRO A 62 19.77 10.85 -2.37
N GLU A 63 19.54 11.78 -1.44
CA GLU A 63 18.67 11.51 -0.28
C GLU A 63 17.22 11.32 -0.72
N LEU A 64 16.70 12.20 -1.58
CA LEU A 64 15.36 12.05 -2.14
C LEU A 64 15.17 10.66 -2.77
N LEU A 65 16.11 10.20 -3.60
CA LEU A 65 16.04 8.87 -4.21
C LEU A 65 16.04 7.75 -3.17
N THR A 66 16.86 7.85 -2.13
CA THR A 66 16.92 6.86 -1.04
C THR A 66 15.55 6.70 -0.36
N PHE A 67 14.92 7.81 -0.01
CA PHE A 67 13.61 7.82 0.63
C PHE A 67 12.47 7.39 -0.30
N LEU A 68 12.56 7.67 -1.61
CA LEU A 68 11.63 7.13 -2.59
C LEU A 68 11.75 5.60 -2.73
N TYR A 69 12.95 5.02 -2.60
CA TYR A 69 13.11 3.56 -2.54
C TYR A 69 12.46 2.96 -1.29
N ILE A 70 12.59 3.62 -0.13
CA ILE A 70 11.92 3.18 1.10
C ILE A 70 10.39 3.25 0.92
N SER A 71 9.88 4.35 0.36
CA SER A 71 8.46 4.53 0.04
C SER A 71 7.92 3.43 -0.88
N ARG A 72 8.73 3.01 -1.86
CA ARG A 72 8.43 1.87 -2.74
C ARG A 72 8.42 0.54 -1.98
N GLY A 73 9.33 0.35 -1.03
CA GLY A 73 9.33 -0.80 -0.12
C GLY A 73 8.03 -0.90 0.68
N SER A 74 7.62 0.20 1.33
CA SER A 74 6.37 0.28 2.10
C SER A 74 5.12 0.06 1.23
N SER A 75 5.12 0.54 -0.02
CA SER A 75 4.08 0.19 -1.01
C SER A 75 4.05 -1.33 -1.29
N GLY A 76 5.22 -1.94 -1.35
CA GLY A 76 5.43 -3.38 -1.53
C GLY A 76 4.96 -4.23 -0.34
N GLU A 77 4.92 -3.68 0.87
CA GLU A 77 4.35 -4.30 2.07
C GLU A 77 2.83 -4.11 2.17
N THR A 78 2.33 -2.93 1.76
CA THR A 78 0.89 -2.63 1.76
C THR A 78 0.11 -3.56 0.83
N ARG A 79 0.66 -3.85 -0.36
CA ARG A 79 0.01 -4.71 -1.37
C ARG A 79 -0.30 -6.14 -0.88
N PRO A 80 0.65 -6.93 -0.34
CA PRO A 80 0.35 -8.26 0.17
C PRO A 80 -0.58 -8.25 1.38
N LEU A 81 -0.53 -7.23 2.25
CA LEU A 81 -1.49 -7.08 3.35
C LEU A 81 -2.93 -6.88 2.83
N LEU A 82 -3.12 -6.08 1.77
CA LEU A 82 -4.42 -5.96 1.11
C LEU A 82 -4.89 -7.27 0.48
N CYS A 83 -3.98 -8.03 -0.15
CA CYS A 83 -4.29 -9.35 -0.68
C CYS A 83 -4.70 -10.34 0.43
N LEU A 84 -4.09 -10.25 1.61
CA LEU A 84 -4.47 -11.04 2.78
C LEU A 84 -5.88 -10.67 3.24
N ILE A 85 -6.14 -9.37 3.45
CA ILE A 85 -7.45 -8.86 3.88
C ILE A 85 -8.57 -9.32 2.93
N ASP A 86 -8.37 -9.28 1.62
CA ASP A 86 -9.34 -9.74 0.60
C ASP A 86 -9.73 -11.24 0.74
N ARG A 87 -8.89 -12.03 1.41
CA ARG A 87 -9.07 -13.48 1.59
C ARG A 87 -9.58 -13.84 2.98
N LEU A 88 -9.63 -12.88 3.91
CA LEU A 88 -10.08 -13.12 5.27
C LEU A 88 -11.62 -13.14 5.33
N PRO A 89 -12.20 -14.06 6.12
CA PRO A 89 -13.63 -14.04 6.39
C PRO A 89 -14.10 -12.70 6.97
N GLY A 90 -15.24 -12.20 6.51
CA GLY A 90 -15.79 -10.93 6.93
C GLY A 90 -15.34 -9.73 6.10
N PHE A 91 -14.58 -9.92 5.02
CA PHE A 91 -14.18 -8.85 4.08
C PHE A 91 -14.84 -8.97 2.69
N GLU A 92 -15.83 -9.86 2.53
CA GLU A 92 -16.43 -10.22 1.26
C GLU A 92 -17.26 -9.09 0.62
N GLU A 93 -17.96 -8.28 1.42
CA GLU A 93 -18.73 -7.11 0.95
C GLU A 93 -17.83 -5.92 0.62
N GLN A 94 -16.62 -5.91 1.15
CA GLN A 94 -15.63 -4.85 0.99
C GLN A 94 -14.77 -5.02 -0.28
N LYS A 95 -15.02 -6.06 -1.10
CA LYS A 95 -14.31 -6.32 -2.35
C LYS A 95 -14.36 -5.16 -3.35
N ALA A 96 -15.43 -4.35 -3.33
CA ALA A 96 -15.52 -3.13 -4.15
C ALA A 96 -14.46 -2.07 -3.77
N PHE A 97 -14.01 -2.04 -2.50
CA PHE A 97 -12.95 -1.14 -2.04
C PHE A 97 -11.56 -1.57 -2.56
N LEU A 98 -11.37 -2.87 -2.74
CA LEU A 98 -10.12 -3.48 -3.20
C LEU A 98 -10.07 -3.69 -4.72
N GLY A 99 -11.23 -3.66 -5.40
CA GLY A 99 -11.41 -4.06 -6.79
C GLY A 99 -10.66 -3.24 -7.85
N ASN A 100 -10.13 -2.06 -7.49
CA ASN A 100 -9.26 -1.27 -8.37
C ASN A 100 -7.77 -1.29 -7.96
N SER A 101 -7.43 -1.92 -6.83
CA SER A 101 -6.08 -1.93 -6.25
C SER A 101 -5.47 -3.35 -6.16
N VAL A 102 -6.32 -4.37 -6.20
CA VAL A 102 -5.95 -5.78 -6.13
C VAL A 102 -6.41 -6.46 -7.42
N PRO A 103 -5.53 -7.10 -8.20
CA PRO A 103 -5.99 -7.93 -9.30
C PRO A 103 -6.84 -9.05 -8.71
N GLY A 104 -8.10 -9.12 -9.11
CA GLY A 104 -9.14 -9.98 -8.53
C GLY A 104 -8.86 -11.50 -8.64
N PRO A 105 -9.89 -12.36 -8.82
CA PRO A 105 -9.76 -13.82 -8.81
C PRO A 105 -8.83 -14.43 -9.87
N ALA A 106 -8.10 -13.63 -10.65
CA ALA A 106 -7.03 -14.07 -11.53
C ALA A 106 -5.92 -14.87 -10.82
N LEU A 107 -5.79 -14.79 -9.49
CA LEU A 107 -4.92 -15.67 -8.71
C LEU A 107 -5.46 -17.11 -8.53
N ARG A 108 -6.72 -17.40 -8.89
CA ARG A 108 -7.21 -18.80 -9.03
C ARG A 108 -6.70 -19.47 -10.32
N LYS A 109 -6.19 -18.67 -11.28
CA LYS A 109 -5.56 -19.13 -12.53
C LYS A 109 -4.03 -18.99 -12.55
N LEU A 110 -3.40 -18.54 -11.47
CA LEU A 110 -1.97 -18.73 -11.24
C LEU A 110 -1.72 -20.12 -10.61
N ARG A 111 -2.20 -21.17 -11.31
CA ARG A 111 -1.33 -22.34 -11.51
C ARG A 111 -0.31 -21.87 -12.52
N HIS A 112 0.88 -21.66 -11.99
CA HIS A 112 2.02 -20.98 -12.58
C HIS A 112 2.54 -21.74 -13.82
N PRO A 113 2.57 -21.17 -15.04
CA PRO A 113 3.52 -21.56 -16.07
C PRO A 113 4.83 -20.77 -15.87
N ARG A 114 5.33 -20.81 -14.63
CA ARG A 114 6.71 -20.48 -14.14
C ARG A 114 7.09 -21.05 -12.76
N LEU A 115 6.36 -22.09 -12.31
CA LEU A 115 6.93 -23.33 -11.76
C LEU A 115 7.81 -24.05 -12.81
N ALA A 116 8.43 -23.27 -13.68
CA ALA A 116 8.21 -23.45 -15.09
C ALA A 116 9.35 -23.00 -16.04
N VAL A 117 10.56 -23.52 -16.06
CA VAL A 117 11.38 -24.42 -15.23
C VAL A 117 10.86 -25.83 -14.90
N PHE A 118 9.55 -26.05 -14.93
CA PHE A 118 8.64 -26.90 -15.75
C PHE A 118 7.46 -26.11 -16.44
N ASP A 119 7.76 -25.26 -17.48
CA ASP A 119 6.90 -24.44 -18.42
C ASP A 119 6.54 -22.93 -18.31
#